data_AF-A0A655F0H8-F1
#
_entry.id   AF-A0A655F0H8-F1
#
_cell.length_a   1.000
_cell.length_b   1.000
_cell.length_c   1.000
_cell.angle_alpha   90.00
_cell.angle_beta   90.00
_cell.angle_gamma   90.00
#
_symmetry.space_group_name_H-M   'P 1'
#
loop_
_entity.id
_entity.type
_entity.pdbx_description
1 polymer ?
#
loop_
_entity_poly.entity_id
_entity_poly.type
_entity_poly.pdbx_seq_one_letter_code
_entity_poly.pdbx_strand_id
1 'polypeptide(L)'
;MLDGGSVPATPTALYIDCTADGAPQRPAKPVFDADHLTLQAVRGCQQVFSAAFIAHVEFAYEDDAVKNELCTPIPHPDCDLDWMRLMHSDLGNFQRWLNDPDLTDWLSSARLNLLADLLPPLSHKPRVRERVVSMFQKRLGTAGDQLAKLLDAATATTEQR
;
A
#
# COMPACT_ATOMS: atom_id res chain seq x y z
N MET A 1 -26.73 15.21 7.06
CA MET A 1 -26.22 15.80 8.32
C MET A 1 -27.37 16.38 9.12
N LEU A 2 -27.25 16.49 10.45
CA LEU A 2 -28.32 17.01 11.33
C LEU A 2 -28.39 18.55 11.39
N ASP A 3 -27.71 19.28 10.49
CA ASP A 3 -27.59 20.74 10.49
C ASP A 3 -27.25 21.35 11.86
N GLY A 4 -26.32 20.70 12.59
CA GLY A 4 -25.91 21.07 13.94
C GLY A 4 -26.83 20.56 15.07
N GLY A 5 -27.88 19.81 14.74
CA GLY A 5 -28.78 19.17 15.69
C GLY A 5 -28.22 17.90 16.34
N SER A 6 -28.91 17.43 17.37
CA SER A 6 -28.61 16.17 18.07
C SER A 6 -29.85 15.29 18.14
N VAL A 7 -29.63 13.98 18.18
CA VAL A 7 -30.69 12.98 18.39
C VAL A 7 -30.28 12.07 19.56
N PRO A 8 -31.22 11.65 20.42
CA PRO A 8 -30.92 10.68 21.47
C PRO A 8 -30.31 9.40 20.88
N ALA A 9 -29.16 8.96 21.42
CA ALA A 9 -28.47 7.76 20.98
C ALA A 9 -28.69 6.60 21.96
N THR A 10 -28.98 5.42 21.44
CA THR A 10 -29.11 4.19 22.23
C THR A 10 -27.73 3.56 22.42
N PRO A 11 -27.29 3.22 23.65
CA PRO A 11 -25.94 2.68 23.90
C PRO A 11 -25.61 1.36 23.20
N THR A 12 -26.61 0.62 22.73
CA THR A 12 -26.44 -0.68 22.06
C THR A 12 -26.50 -0.60 20.54
N ALA A 13 -26.70 0.59 19.96
CA ALA A 13 -26.84 0.78 18.52
C ALA A 13 -25.49 1.12 17.87
N LEU A 14 -25.26 0.60 16.66
CA LEU A 14 -24.18 1.02 15.78
C LEU A 14 -24.68 2.16 14.87
N TYR A 15 -24.04 3.32 14.98
CA TYR A 15 -24.30 4.46 14.10
C TYR A 15 -23.22 4.53 13.03
N ILE A 16 -23.61 4.51 11.75
CA ILE A 16 -22.70 4.60 10.60
C ILE A 16 -22.98 5.92 9.90
N ASP A 17 -22.00 6.84 9.94
CA ASP A 17 -22.05 8.09 9.17
C ASP A 17 -21.39 7.88 7.80
N CYS A 18 -22.21 7.58 6.79
CA CYS A 18 -21.74 7.44 5.41
C CYS A 18 -21.41 8.78 4.73
N THR A 19 -21.62 9.92 5.40
CA THR A 19 -21.24 11.26 4.90
C THR A 19 -19.86 11.70 5.37
N ALA A 20 -19.27 10.98 6.33
CA ALA A 20 -17.90 11.20 6.75
C ALA A 20 -16.93 10.90 5.59
N ASP A 21 -15.84 11.67 5.53
CA ASP A 21 -14.68 11.28 4.73
C ASP A 21 -14.11 10.00 5.32
N GLY A 22 -14.32 8.88 4.62
CA GLY A 22 -13.93 7.55 5.08
C GLY A 22 -12.45 7.26 4.92
N ALA A 23 -11.71 8.06 4.15
CA ALA A 23 -10.29 7.87 3.90
C ALA A 23 -9.56 9.22 3.70
N PRO A 24 -9.63 10.15 4.67
CA PRO A 24 -9.04 11.46 4.54
C PRO A 24 -7.53 11.32 4.38
N GLN A 25 -6.95 12.12 3.50
CA GLN A 25 -5.50 12.19 3.39
C GLN A 25 -4.91 12.75 4.68
N ARG A 26 -4.10 11.94 5.37
CA ARG A 26 -3.39 12.32 6.60
C ARG A 26 -1.89 12.14 6.39
N PRO A 27 -1.04 12.91 7.09
CA PRO A 27 0.39 12.65 7.09
C PRO A 27 0.67 11.21 7.51
N ALA A 28 1.48 10.51 6.72
CA ALA A 28 1.87 9.15 7.02
C ALA A 28 2.63 9.09 8.35
N LYS A 29 2.33 8.06 9.14
CA LYS A 29 3.08 7.70 10.35
C LYS A 29 3.72 6.32 10.16
N PRO A 30 4.70 5.92 10.99
CA PRO A 30 5.09 4.52 11.07
C PRO A 30 3.87 3.63 11.32
N VAL A 31 3.82 2.47 10.65
CA VAL A 31 2.79 1.46 10.89
C VAL A 31 3.04 0.79 12.22
N PHE A 32 4.31 0.50 12.53
CA PHE A 32 4.75 -0.09 13.78
C PHE A 32 5.50 0.95 14.61
N ASP A 33 5.02 1.22 15.82
CA ASP A 33 5.62 2.14 16.78
C ASP A 33 5.52 1.50 18.18
N ALA A 34 6.43 0.57 18.48
CA ALA A 34 6.48 -0.20 19.72
C ALA A 34 5.16 -0.91 20.06
N ASP A 35 4.38 -0.39 21.02
CA ASP A 35 3.09 -0.95 21.45
C ASP A 35 1.90 -0.40 20.66
N HIS A 36 2.16 0.40 19.62
CA HIS A 36 1.14 1.02 18.78
C HIS A 36 1.21 0.57 17.32
N LEU A 37 0.07 0.15 16.78
CA LEU A 37 -0.11 -0.18 15.37
C LEU A 37 -0.99 0.88 14.67
N THR A 38 -0.41 1.64 13.75
CA THR A 38 -1.16 2.60 12.92
C THR A 38 -1.58 1.95 11.60
N LEU A 39 -2.84 1.51 11.53
CA LEU A 39 -3.39 0.93 10.29
C LEU A 39 -3.46 1.99 9.18
N GLN A 40 -2.68 1.76 8.12
CA GLN A 40 -2.64 2.59 6.92
C GLN A 40 -2.59 1.69 5.69
N ALA A 41 -2.98 2.21 4.53
CA ALA A 41 -2.82 1.47 3.30
C ALA A 41 -1.33 1.31 2.98
N VAL A 42 -0.88 0.08 2.71
CA VAL A 42 0.47 -0.23 2.20
C VAL A 42 0.42 -0.70 0.74
N ARG A 43 -0.80 -0.85 0.22
CA ARG A 43 -1.14 -0.94 -1.19
C ARG A 43 -2.29 0.02 -1.51
N GLY A 44 -2.17 0.74 -2.62
CA GLY A 44 -3.10 1.78 -3.01
C GLY A 44 -4.57 1.31 -3.01
N CYS A 45 -5.42 2.01 -2.26
CA CYS A 45 -6.87 1.76 -2.18
C CYS A 45 -7.27 0.31 -1.81
N GLN A 46 -6.39 -0.45 -1.14
CA GLN A 46 -6.65 -1.82 -0.72
C GLN A 46 -6.47 -2.00 0.78
N GLN A 47 -7.39 -1.45 1.57
CA GLN A 47 -7.34 -1.44 3.03
C GLN A 47 -7.36 -2.86 3.61
N VAL A 48 -8.20 -3.75 3.07
CA VAL A 48 -8.34 -5.12 3.58
C VAL A 48 -7.08 -5.95 3.33
N PHE A 49 -6.49 -5.84 2.13
CA PHE A 49 -5.20 -6.46 1.86
C PHE A 49 -4.10 -5.86 2.75
N SER A 50 -4.08 -4.52 2.88
CA SER A 50 -3.07 -3.82 3.68
C SER A 50 -3.10 -4.29 5.13
N ALA A 51 -4.28 -4.42 5.74
CA ALA A 51 -4.42 -4.95 7.09
C ALA A 51 -3.90 -6.39 7.21
N ALA A 52 -4.20 -7.26 6.24
CA ALA A 52 -3.71 -8.63 6.24
C ALA A 52 -2.18 -8.71 6.03
N PHE A 53 -1.63 -7.84 5.17
CA PHE A 53 -0.19 -7.72 4.95
C PHE A 53 0.52 -7.24 6.20
N ILE A 54 -0.01 -6.20 6.87
CA ILE A 54 0.52 -5.68 8.14
C ILE A 54 0.52 -6.78 9.20
N ALA A 55 -0.58 -7.52 9.36
CA ALA A 55 -0.65 -8.62 10.31
C ALA A 55 0.34 -9.76 10.00
N HIS A 56 0.56 -10.06 8.72
CA HIS A 56 1.59 -11.02 8.32
C HIS A 56 2.99 -10.53 8.67
N VAL A 57 3.30 -9.26 8.38
CA VAL A 57 4.59 -8.64 8.70
C VAL A 57 4.82 -8.53 10.21
N GLU A 58 3.79 -8.23 10.99
CA GLU A 58 3.84 -8.24 12.46
C GLU A 58 4.27 -9.61 13.00
N PHE A 59 3.75 -10.68 12.41
CA PHE A 59 4.01 -12.04 12.86
C PHE A 59 5.36 -12.60 12.36
N ALA A 60 5.76 -12.26 11.14
CA ALA A 60 6.90 -12.89 10.47
C ALA A 60 8.25 -12.20 10.72
N TYR A 61 8.26 -10.96 11.21
CA TYR A 61 9.47 -10.15 11.37
C TYR A 61 9.55 -9.61 12.80
N GLU A 62 10.76 -9.50 13.36
CA GLU A 62 10.95 -9.02 14.73
C GLU A 62 11.17 -7.50 14.79
N ASP A 63 12.00 -6.96 13.90
CA ASP A 63 12.45 -5.56 13.90
C ASP A 63 11.45 -4.60 13.25
N ASP A 64 10.96 -3.64 14.02
CA ASP A 64 10.03 -2.59 13.56
C ASP A 64 10.60 -1.74 12.42
N ALA A 65 11.93 -1.58 12.32
CA ALA A 65 12.54 -0.87 11.19
C ALA A 65 12.30 -1.63 9.86
N VAL A 66 12.53 -2.95 9.88
CA VAL A 66 12.25 -3.83 8.73
C VAL A 66 10.76 -3.87 8.42
N LYS A 67 9.92 -4.00 9.45
CA LYS A 67 8.47 -3.99 9.27
C LYS A 67 7.97 -2.70 8.62
N ASN A 68 8.45 -1.54 9.08
CA ASN A 68 8.07 -0.25 8.50
C ASN A 68 8.65 -0.04 7.08
N GLU A 69 9.81 -0.59 6.77
CA GLU A 69 10.33 -0.59 5.39
C GLU A 69 9.38 -1.38 4.46
N LEU A 70 8.93 -2.56 4.88
CA LEU A 70 7.98 -3.39 4.12
C LEU A 70 6.58 -2.77 4.07
N CYS A 71 6.15 -2.10 5.14
CA CYS A 71 4.83 -1.48 5.30
C CYS A 71 4.84 0.04 5.10
N THR A 72 5.64 0.54 4.15
CA THR A 72 5.65 1.98 3.83
C THR A 72 4.24 2.43 3.40
N PRO A 73 3.62 3.41 4.09
CA PRO A 73 2.26 3.83 3.79
C PRO A 73 2.11 4.47 2.41
N ILE A 74 0.96 4.23 1.78
CA ILE A 74 0.52 4.84 0.53
C ILE A 74 -0.69 5.73 0.86
N PRO A 75 -0.56 7.06 0.73
CA PRO A 75 -1.67 7.99 0.96
C PRO A 75 -2.87 7.69 0.05
N HIS A 76 -4.08 7.98 0.54
CA HIS A 76 -5.27 7.92 -0.28
C HIS A 76 -5.22 9.04 -1.33
N PRO A 77 -5.53 8.77 -2.60
CA PRO A 77 -5.53 9.79 -3.64
C PRO A 77 -6.69 10.79 -3.46
N ASP A 78 -6.41 12.08 -3.63
CA ASP A 78 -7.34 13.21 -3.53
C ASP A 78 -7.33 14.05 -4.83
N CYS A 79 -6.26 14.01 -5.63
CA CYS A 79 -6.18 14.72 -6.91
C CYS A 79 -5.78 13.85 -8.10
N ASP A 80 -5.84 14.44 -9.29
CA ASP A 80 -5.52 13.79 -10.57
C ASP A 80 -4.07 13.30 -10.65
N LEU A 81 -3.13 14.02 -10.04
CA LEU A 81 -1.73 13.60 -9.95
C LEU A 81 -1.51 12.41 -9.02
N ASP A 82 -2.43 12.15 -8.08
CA ASP A 82 -2.25 11.10 -7.09
C ASP A 82 -2.33 9.70 -7.68
N TRP A 83 -2.92 9.52 -8.86
CA TRP A 83 -2.78 8.25 -9.57
C TRP A 83 -1.31 7.92 -9.82
N MET A 84 -0.51 8.89 -10.29
CA MET A 84 0.92 8.67 -10.53
C MET A 84 1.70 8.49 -9.22
N ARG A 85 1.38 9.25 -8.16
CA ARG A 85 2.03 9.13 -6.84
C ARG A 85 1.74 7.77 -6.19
N LEU A 86 0.48 7.34 -6.23
CA LEU A 86 0.04 6.05 -5.74
C LEU A 86 0.72 4.93 -6.50
N MET A 87 0.71 4.97 -7.84
CA MET A 87 1.38 3.96 -8.67
C MET A 87 2.89 3.91 -8.38
N HIS A 88 3.56 5.06 -8.27
CA HIS A 88 4.98 5.10 -7.93
C HIS A 88 5.27 4.45 -6.57
N SER A 89 4.43 4.73 -5.57
CA SER A 89 4.56 4.16 -4.23
C SER A 89 4.28 2.65 -4.22
N ASP A 90 3.25 2.19 -4.94
CA ASP A 90 2.92 0.77 -5.11
C ASP A 90 4.08 0.00 -5.75
N LEU A 91 4.68 0.56 -6.80
CA LEU A 91 5.86 -0.05 -7.45
C LEU A 91 7.05 -0.13 -6.49
N GLY A 92 7.32 0.94 -5.72
CA GLY A 92 8.39 0.96 -4.74
C GLY A 92 8.21 -0.09 -3.66
N ASN A 93 7.00 -0.20 -3.09
CA ASN A 93 6.67 -1.24 -2.10
C ASN A 93 6.84 -2.64 -2.71
N PHE A 94 6.28 -2.86 -3.90
CA PHE A 94 6.36 -4.16 -4.56
C PHE A 94 7.81 -4.56 -4.90
N GLN A 95 8.67 -3.61 -5.28
CA GLN A 95 10.10 -3.87 -5.48
C GLN A 95 10.78 -4.35 -4.20
N ARG A 96 10.48 -3.76 -3.03
CA ARG A 96 11.02 -4.22 -1.75
C ARG A 96 10.56 -5.64 -1.45
N TRP A 97 9.27 -5.93 -1.64
CA TRP A 97 8.72 -7.25 -1.37
C TRP A 97 9.35 -8.34 -2.24
N LEU A 98 9.70 -8.03 -3.50
CA LEU A 98 10.37 -8.98 -4.40
C LEU A 98 11.78 -9.39 -3.94
N ASN A 99 12.40 -8.67 -3.01
CA ASN A 99 13.69 -9.05 -2.42
C ASN A 99 13.55 -10.12 -1.33
N ASP A 100 12.33 -10.46 -0.93
CA ASP A 100 12.04 -11.43 0.13
C ASP A 100 11.31 -12.67 -0.46
N PRO A 101 11.99 -13.82 -0.55
CA PRO A 101 11.40 -15.04 -1.07
C PRO A 101 10.21 -15.56 -0.24
N ASP A 102 10.30 -15.48 1.09
CA ASP A 102 9.26 -16.02 1.98
C ASP A 102 8.01 -15.13 1.92
N LEU A 103 8.20 -13.81 1.87
CA LEU A 103 7.12 -12.85 1.66
C LEU A 103 6.45 -13.03 0.30
N THR A 104 7.23 -13.23 -0.77
CA THR A 104 6.66 -13.45 -2.11
C THR A 104 5.90 -14.76 -2.21
N ASP A 105 6.33 -15.80 -1.50
CA ASP A 105 5.60 -17.06 -1.40
C ASP A 105 4.29 -16.86 -0.63
N TRP A 106 4.30 -16.13 0.49
CA TRP A 106 3.05 -15.77 1.19
C TRP A 106 2.11 -14.94 0.30
N LEU A 107 2.61 -13.91 -0.36
CA LEU A 107 1.85 -13.05 -1.27
C LEU A 107 1.16 -13.86 -2.38
N SER A 108 1.82 -14.90 -2.90
CA SER A 108 1.25 -15.78 -3.93
C SER A 108 0.09 -16.65 -3.44
N SER A 109 -0.02 -16.86 -2.13
CA SER A 109 -1.06 -17.66 -1.48
C SER A 109 -2.14 -16.83 -0.78
N ALA A 110 -1.88 -15.54 -0.56
CA ALA A 110 -2.76 -14.67 0.19
C ALA A 110 -4.05 -14.39 -0.59
N ARG A 111 -5.19 -14.95 -0.15
CA ARG A 111 -6.51 -14.76 -0.78
C ARG A 111 -6.95 -13.30 -0.93
N LEU A 112 -6.45 -12.42 -0.07
CA LEU A 112 -6.75 -10.97 -0.12
C LEU A 112 -5.84 -10.22 -1.11
N ASN A 113 -4.83 -10.89 -1.67
CA ASN A 113 -3.98 -10.36 -2.72
C ASN A 113 -4.61 -10.63 -4.10
N LEU A 114 -5.45 -9.71 -4.58
CA LEU A 114 -6.07 -9.85 -5.92
C LEU A 114 -5.04 -10.02 -7.06
N LEU A 115 -3.80 -9.55 -6.88
CA LEU A 115 -2.73 -9.74 -7.87
C LEU A 115 -2.20 -11.18 -7.92
N ALA A 116 -2.39 -11.98 -6.86
CA ALA A 116 -1.92 -13.36 -6.83
C ALA A 116 -2.58 -14.21 -7.92
N ASP A 117 -3.87 -13.98 -8.18
CA ASP A 117 -4.63 -14.72 -9.20
C ASP A 117 -4.41 -14.18 -10.63
N LEU A 118 -3.89 -12.95 -10.76
CA LEU A 118 -3.65 -12.29 -12.05
C LEU A 118 -2.24 -12.58 -12.62
N LEU A 119 -1.32 -13.05 -11.77
CA LEU A 119 0.05 -13.33 -12.15
C LEU A 119 0.30 -14.84 -12.16
N PRO A 120 1.06 -15.37 -13.14
CA PRO A 120 1.52 -16.76 -13.07
C PRO A 120 2.32 -17.00 -11.80
N PRO A 121 2.18 -18.17 -11.15
CA PRO A 121 2.96 -18.50 -9.97
C PRO A 121 4.45 -18.48 -10.29
N LEU A 122 5.26 -18.06 -9.32
CA LEU A 122 6.70 -18.11 -9.44
C LEU A 122 7.18 -19.56 -9.56
N SER A 123 8.21 -19.79 -10.38
CA SER A 123 8.75 -21.13 -10.56
C SER A 123 9.38 -21.63 -9.27
N HIS A 124 9.14 -22.90 -8.90
CA HIS A 124 9.87 -23.56 -7.81
C HIS A 124 11.35 -23.82 -8.14
N LYS A 125 11.80 -23.62 -9.39
CA LYS A 125 13.21 -23.77 -9.79
C LYS A 125 13.97 -22.48 -9.44
N PRO A 126 14.94 -22.49 -8.51
CA PRO A 126 15.58 -21.26 -8.00
C PRO A 126 16.12 -20.34 -9.09
N ARG A 127 16.91 -20.89 -10.03
CA ARG A 127 17.47 -20.12 -11.15
C ARG A 127 16.42 -19.49 -12.07
N VAL A 128 15.26 -20.14 -12.24
CA VAL A 128 14.18 -19.59 -13.08
C VAL A 128 13.46 -18.50 -12.29
N ARG A 129 13.17 -18.72 -11.00
CA ARG A 129 12.58 -17.73 -10.10
C ARG A 129 13.41 -16.45 -10.07
N GLU A 130 14.70 -16.56 -9.75
CA GLU A 130 15.64 -15.42 -9.71
C GLU A 130 15.69 -14.65 -11.03
N ARG A 131 15.71 -15.36 -12.16
CA ARG A 131 15.71 -14.72 -13.48
C ARG A 131 14.40 -13.98 -13.76
N VAL A 132 13.26 -14.57 -13.42
CA VAL A 132 11.95 -13.92 -13.60
C VAL A 132 11.82 -12.72 -12.69
N VAL A 133 12.13 -12.87 -11.40
CA VAL A 133 12.09 -11.79 -10.41
C VAL A 133 12.99 -10.62 -10.81
N SER A 134 14.23 -10.87 -11.22
CA SER A 134 15.14 -9.81 -11.68
C SER A 134 14.62 -9.09 -12.94
N MET A 135 13.97 -9.80 -13.86
CA MET A 135 13.30 -9.17 -15.00
C MET A 135 12.13 -8.28 -14.57
N PHE A 136 11.33 -8.71 -13.60
CA PHE A 136 10.25 -7.90 -13.02
C PHE A 136 10.81 -6.67 -12.32
N GLN A 137 11.77 -6.84 -11.41
CA GLN A 137 12.41 -5.75 -10.68
C GLN A 137 12.98 -4.67 -11.62
N LYS A 138 13.63 -5.07 -12.72
CA LYS A 138 14.14 -4.14 -13.73
C LYS A 138 13.02 -3.34 -14.41
N ARG A 139 11.90 -3.99 -14.75
CA ARG A 139 10.75 -3.34 -15.38
C ARG A 139 10.04 -2.39 -14.41
N LEU A 140 9.85 -2.82 -13.16
CA LEU A 140 9.26 -1.99 -12.11
C LEU A 140 10.12 -0.75 -11.85
N GLY A 141 11.44 -0.90 -11.77
CA GLY A 141 12.35 0.24 -11.61
C GLY A 141 12.28 1.21 -12.79
N THR A 142 12.28 0.69 -14.02
CA THR A 142 12.11 1.55 -15.21
C THR A 142 10.76 2.29 -15.19
N ALA A 143 9.67 1.63 -14.78
CA ALA A 143 8.36 2.25 -14.67
C ALA A 143 8.31 3.32 -13.55
N GLY A 144 8.94 3.04 -12.40
CA GLY A 144 9.12 3.99 -11.31
C GLY A 144 9.85 5.24 -11.77
N ASP A 145 10.99 5.09 -12.46
CA ASP A 145 11.78 6.21 -13.00
C ASP A 145 10.96 7.08 -13.98
N GLN A 146 10.10 6.47 -14.79
CA GLN A 146 9.23 7.21 -15.72
C GLN A 146 8.10 7.94 -14.98
N LEU A 147 7.48 7.32 -13.98
CA LEU A 147 6.48 7.97 -13.15
C LEU A 147 7.07 9.17 -12.40
N ALA A 148 8.29 9.05 -11.86
CA ALA A 148 8.99 10.17 -11.22
C ALA A 148 9.18 11.35 -12.20
N LYS A 149 9.66 11.09 -13.42
CA LYS A 149 9.81 12.13 -14.45
C LYS A 149 8.49 12.80 -14.82
N LEU A 150 7.40 12.03 -14.91
CA LEU A 150 6.07 12.56 -15.21
C LEU A 150 5.54 13.43 -14.06
N LEU A 151 5.78 13.02 -12.81
CA LEU A 151 5.42 13.81 -11.62
C LEU A 151 6.18 15.13 -11.56
N ASP A 152 7.49 15.12 -11.85
CA ASP A 152 8.32 16.34 -11.88
C ASP A 152 7.82 17.31 -12.96
N ALA A 153 7.55 16.81 -14.17
CA ALA A 153 7.03 17.61 -15.27
C ALA A 153 5.63 18.21 -14.98
N ALA A 154 4.76 17.43 -14.34
CA ALA A 154 3.42 17.88 -13.98
C ALA A 154 3.47 18.99 -12.91
N THR A 155 4.32 18.84 -11.90
CA THR A 155 4.46 19.83 -10.82
C THR A 155 5.03 21.15 -11.34
N ALA A 156 6.04 21.09 -12.21
CA ALA A 156 6.61 22.28 -12.85
C ALA A 156 5.60 23.06 -13.71
N THR A 157 4.62 22.37 -14.30
CA THR A 157 3.57 23.01 -15.11
C THR A 157 2.53 23.71 -14.23
N THR A 158 2.22 23.16 -13.05
CA THR A 158 1.29 23.76 -12.09
C THR A 158 1.86 25.01 -11.42
N GLU A 159 3.19 25.09 -11.17
CA GLU A 159 3.84 26.29 -10.62
C GLU A 159 3.95 27.47 -11.61
N GLN A 160 3.79 27.20 -12.92
CA GLN A 160 3.86 28.22 -13.97
C GLN A 160 2.49 28.86 -14.31
N ARG A 161 1.40 28.37 -13.70
CA ARG A 161 0.03 28.88 -13.87
C ARG A 161 -0.39 29.77 -12.70
#